data_AF-A0A914JRE1-F1
#
_entry.id   AF-A0A914JRE1-F1
#
_cell.length_a   1.000
_cell.length_b   1.000
_cell.length_c   1.000
_cell.angle_alpha   90.00
_cell.angle_beta   90.00
_cell.angle_gamma   90.00
#
_symmetry.space_group_name_H-M   'P 1'
#
loop_
_entity.id
_entity.type
_entity.pdbx_description
1 polymer ?
#
loop_
_entity_poly.entity_id
_entity_poly.type
_entity_poly.pdbx_seq_one_letter_code
_entity_poly.pdbx_strand_id
1 'polypeptide(L)' 'MASAKVFVETILKQYPVAVFSKVHCPYCTKAKTTLSTFDLKPDHYKVIELDGRNDMSEIQDYLKDITGG' A
#
# COMPACT_ATOMS: atom_id res chain seq x y z
N MET A 1 -15.66 7.39 4.76
CA MET A 1 -15.90 8.36 3.64
C MET A 1 -14.77 9.37 3.42
N ALA A 2 -14.19 10.01 4.44
CA ALA A 2 -13.01 10.90 4.25
C ALA A 2 -11.65 10.27 4.66
N SER A 3 -11.64 9.20 5.46
CA SER A 3 -10.40 8.67 6.04
C SER A 3 -9.56 7.88 5.05
N ALA A 4 -10.14 6.93 4.32
CA ALA A 4 -9.38 6.00 3.46
C ALA A 4 -8.72 6.70 2.26
N LYS A 5 -9.46 7.55 1.54
CA LYS A 5 -8.93 8.34 0.43
C LYS A 5 -7.78 9.25 0.88
N VAL A 6 -8.01 10.05 1.94
CA VAL A 6 -6.99 10.96 2.46
C VAL A 6 -5.76 10.18 2.94
N PHE A 7 -5.97 9.03 3.59
CA PHE A 7 -4.88 8.14 4.01
C PHE A 7 -4.04 7.67 2.81
N VAL A 8 -4.66 7.12 1.78
CA VAL A 8 -3.96 6.64 0.57
C VAL A 8 -3.23 7.79 -0.12
N GLU A 9 -3.89 8.93 -0.33
CA GLU A 9 -3.25 10.09 -0.95
C GLU A 9 -2.08 10.63 -0.15
N THR A 10 -2.17 10.63 1.19
CA THR A 10 -1.08 11.10 2.05
C THR A 10 0.16 10.21 1.89
N ILE A 11 -0.05 8.89 1.89
CA ILE A 11 1.02 7.92 1.66
C ILE A 11 1.65 8.12 0.27
N LEU A 12 0.84 8.25 -0.77
CA LEU A 12 1.32 8.43 -2.15
C LEU A 12 2.05 9.78 -2.36
N LYS A 13 1.68 10.83 -1.62
CA LYS A 13 2.38 12.13 -1.64
C LYS A 13 3.70 12.08 -0.89
N GLN A 14 3.78 11.29 0.18
CA GLN A 14 4.95 11.23 1.05
C GLN A 14 6.02 10.25 0.53
N TYR A 15 5.60 9.12 -0.03
CA TYR A 15 6.49 8.04 -0.45
C TYR A 15 6.41 7.84 -1.96
N PRO A 16 7.54 7.98 -2.69
CA PRO A 16 7.63 7.61 -4.10
C PRO A 16 7.21 6.17 -4.38
N VAL A 17 7.46 5.24 -3.45
CA VAL A 17 7.06 3.84 -3.56
C VAL A 17 6.21 3.44 -2.35
N ALA A 18 4.96 3.05 -2.60
CA ALA A 18 4.06 2.53 -1.57
C ALA A 18 3.53 1.15 -1.96
N VAL A 19 3.54 0.21 -1.01
CA VAL A 19 3.05 -1.16 -1.19
C VAL A 19 1.92 -1.41 -0.21
N PHE A 20 0.69 -1.47 -0.71
CA PHE A 20 -0.46 -1.93 0.06
C PHE A 20 -0.53 -3.46 -0.03
N SER A 21 -0.42 -4.13 1.11
CA SER A 21 -0.19 -5.57 1.22
C SER A 21 -1.19 -6.24 2.18
N LYS A 22 -1.30 -7.56 2.05
CA LYS A 22 -1.88 -8.42 3.08
C LYS A 22 -0.85 -9.48 3.48
N VAL A 23 -0.70 -9.71 4.79
CA VAL A 23 0.26 -10.62 5.42
C VAL A 23 0.17 -12.03 4.82
N HIS A 24 -1.05 -12.50 4.57
CA HIS A 24 -1.31 -13.85 4.06
C HIS A 24 -1.26 -13.96 2.51
N CYS A 25 -0.95 -12.87 1.79
CA CYS A 25 -0.94 -12.87 0.33
C CYS A 25 0.44 -13.26 -0.23
N PRO A 26 0.58 -14.42 -0.91
CA PRO A 26 1.86 -14.86 -1.45
C PRO A 26 2.40 -13.92 -2.54
N TYR A 27 1.52 -13.23 -3.28
CA TYR A 27 1.93 -12.24 -4.29
C TYR A 27 2.52 -11.00 -3.65
N CYS A 28 1.94 -10.53 -2.54
CA CYS A 28 2.48 -9.40 -1.78
C CYS A 28 3.86 -9.74 -1.21
N THR A 29 4.07 -10.96 -0.72
CA THR A 29 5.39 -11.42 -0.28
C THR A 29 6.41 -11.37 -1.41
N LYS A 30 6.08 -11.90 -2.59
CA LYS A 30 6.97 -11.84 -3.76
C LYS A 30 7.33 -10.40 -4.13
N ALA A 31 6.34 -9.50 -4.20
CA ALA A 31 6.56 -8.09 -4.52
C ALA A 31 7.47 -7.40 -3.49
N LYS A 32 7.24 -7.62 -2.19
CA LYS A 32 8.08 -7.08 -1.11
C LYS A 32 9.51 -7.61 -1.17
N THR A 33 9.69 -8.91 -1.42
CA THR A 33 11.03 -9.51 -1.59
C THR A 33 11.74 -8.91 -2.80
N THR A 34 11.08 -8.78 -3.94
CA THR A 34 11.67 -8.15 -5.12
C THR A 34 12.03 -6.68 -4.85
N LEU A 35 11.16 -5.92 -4.18
CA LEU A 35 11.47 -4.52 -3.86
C LEU A 35 12.63 -4.39 -2.85
N SER A 36 12.80 -5.37 -1.96
CA SER A 36 13.93 -5.39 -1.02
C SER A 36 15.30 -5.64 -1.66
N THR A 37 15.35 -6.11 -2.91
CA THR A 37 16.62 -6.26 -3.64
C THR A 37 17.14 -4.93 -4.20
N PHE A 38 16.31 -3.90 -4.21
CA PHE A 38 16.71 -2.55 -4.59
C PHE A 38 17.17 -1.77 -3.37
N ASP A 39 18.22 -0.95 -3.53
CA ASP A 39 18.72 -0.05 -2.47
C ASP A 39 17.81 1.19 -2.34
N LEU A 40 16.56 0.95 -1.91
CA LEU A 40 15.57 2.00 -1.67
C LEU A 40 15.82 2.63 -0.31
N LYS A 41 15.93 3.96 -0.30
CA LYS A 41 16.02 4.73 0.94
C LYS A 41 14.78 4.46 1.81
N PRO A 42 14.92 4.32 3.15
CA PRO A 42 13.79 4.09 4.05
C PRO A 42 12.67 5.12 3.92
N ASP A 43 13.02 6.37 3.60
CA ASP A 43 12.05 7.46 3.43
C ASP A 43 11.35 7.44 2.06
N HIS A 44 11.77 6.59 1.13
CA HIS A 44 11.20 6.51 -0.20
C HIS A 44 10.28 5.30 -0.40
N TYR A 45 10.27 4.37 0.55
CA TYR A 45 9.58 3.09 0.45
C TYR A 45 8.73 2.84 1.68
N LYS A 46 7.43 2.61 1.47
CA LYS A 46 6.49 2.29 2.55
C LYS A 46 5.67 1.05 2.25
N VAL A 47 5.65 0.11 3.20
CA VAL A 47 4.71 -1.02 3.20
C VAL A 47 3.58 -0.72 4.17
N ILE A 48 2.35 -0.96 3.72
CA ILE A 48 1.12 -0.80 4.48
C ILE A 48 0.41 -2.15 4.47
N GLU A 49 0.42 -2.85 5.60
CA GLU A 49 -0.37 -4.07 5.78
C GLU A 49 -1.81 -3.66 6.13
N LEU A 50 -2.78 -4.17 5.35
CA LEU A 50 -4.19 -3.85 5.51
C LEU A 50 -4.91 -4.81 6.48
N ASP A 51 -4.30 -5.93 6.85
CA ASP A 51 -4.91 -6.88 7.79
C ASP A 51 -5.17 -6.22 9.14
N GLY A 52 -6.37 -6.44 9.69
CA GLY A 52 -6.79 -5.89 10.98
C GLY A 52 -7.18 -4.40 10.95
N ARG A 53 -7.15 -3.74 9.78
CA ARG A 53 -7.68 -2.38 9.65
C ARG A 53 -9.20 -2.39 9.44
N ASN A 54 -9.90 -1.60 10.24
CA ASN A 54 -11.36 -1.43 10.12
C ASN A 54 -11.77 -0.76 8.79
N ASP A 55 -10.88 0.02 8.17
CA ASP A 55 -11.10 0.75 6.91
C ASP A 55 -10.52 0.02 5.68
N MET A 56 -10.14 -1.25 5.81
CA MET A 56 -9.54 -2.04 4.72
C MET A 56 -10.40 -2.00 3.45
N SER A 57 -11.72 -2.21 3.55
CA SER A 57 -12.61 -2.22 2.38
C SER A 57 -12.60 -0.87 1.66
N GLU A 58 -12.77 0.24 2.40
CA GLU A 58 -12.75 1.59 1.83
C GLU A 58 -11.41 1.90 1.13
N ILE A 59 -10.29 1.42 1.68
CA ILE A 59 -8.97 1.56 1.06
C ILE A 59 -8.89 0.75 -0.23
N GLN A 60 -9.34 -0.50 -0.23
CA GLN A 60 -9.30 -1.35 -1.42
C GLN A 60 -10.20 -0.82 -2.54
N ASP A 61 -11.39 -0.32 -2.20
CA ASP A 61 -12.31 0.31 -3.15
C ASP A 61 -11.66 1.53 -3.80
N TYR A 62 -11.06 2.41 -3.00
CA TYR A 62 -10.37 3.58 -3.53
C TYR A 62 -9.13 3.23 -4.38
N LEU A 63 -8.34 2.23 -3.95
CA LEU A 63 -7.20 1.75 -4.74
C LEU A 63 -7.66 1.21 -6.09
N LYS A 64 -8.77 0.47 -6.14
CA LYS A 64 -9.37 -0.02 -7.39
C LYS A 64 -9.76 1.14 -8.32
N ASP A 65 -10.40 2.17 -7.79
CA ASP A 65 -10.82 3.34 -8.56
C ASP A 65 -9.64 4.04 -9.26
N ILE A 66 -8.49 4.16 -8.58
CA ILE A 66 -7.32 4.86 -9.12
C ILE A 66 -6.38 3.95 -9.94
N THR A 67 -6.46 2.63 -9.79
CA THR A 67 -5.57 1.68 -10.49
C THR A 67 -6.24 0.91 -11.63
N GLY A 68 -7.56 0.94 -11.73
CA GLY A 68 -8.30 0.38 -12.87
C GLY A 68 -8.77 -1.06 -12.71
N GLY A 69 -8.33 -1.80 -11.68
CA GLY A 69 -8.83 -3.15 -11.35
C GLY A 69 -8.28 -4.28 -12.21
#